data_AF-A0A8B6F7E0-F1
#
_entry.id   AF-A0A8B6F7E0-F1
#
_cell.length_a   1.000
_cell.length_b   1.000
_cell.length_c   1.000
_cell.angle_alpha   90.00
_cell.angle_beta   90.00
_cell.angle_gamma   90.00
#
_symmetry.space_group_name_H-M   'P 1'
#
loop_
_entity.id
_entity.type
_entity.pdbx_description
1 polymer ?
#
loop_
_entity_poly.entity_id
_entity_poly.type
_entity_poly.pdbx_seq_one_letter_code
_entity_poly.pdbx_strand_id
1 'polypeptide(L)'
;MASSMMKTMAEMVNTAKDLKLNKDLLRHSRLFENRALFLMNSLYEENDEGCMSLMNTEDKVWGIHVAPVECAFDNGMIDVVGHPCVQRLLNSVWYKDTAAIWRGWLESVFCIGVSGTVCFQAWISPAMMFLIHYLIMLGMLVAYSAFLLSNAKGISTFSDIGVYELLVYLWFIADIAEEIVLKELLQFSWILFVFIMCAGVLYHSNMYPNHRDMWPNLGADTAHWRIWKIMALPYWQMYGELFIDELKGDTNSNGTCTFVESEWESNPDVERCVEYDWAIMVVAAMYMLISNLLLFNLIIALFT
;
A
#
# COMPACT_ATOMS: atom_id res chain seq x y z
N MET A 1 -27.21 -17.69 -4.79
CA MET A 1 -27.68 -18.64 -3.75
C MET A 1 -27.21 -20.08 -3.95
N ALA A 2 -27.55 -20.78 -5.04
CA ALA A 2 -27.05 -22.15 -5.23
C ALA A 2 -25.51 -22.20 -5.30
N SER A 3 -24.88 -21.28 -6.04
CA SER A 3 -23.41 -21.16 -6.07
C SER A 3 -22.83 -20.82 -4.70
N SER A 4 -23.40 -19.84 -3.99
CA SER A 4 -22.89 -19.41 -2.68
C SER A 4 -22.91 -20.53 -1.65
N MET A 5 -24.00 -21.31 -1.59
CA MET A 5 -24.08 -22.48 -0.71
C MET A 5 -23.02 -23.53 -1.04
N MET A 6 -22.71 -23.75 -2.32
CA MET A 6 -21.65 -24.68 -2.73
C MET A 6 -20.26 -24.16 -2.37
N LYS A 7 -20.02 -22.84 -2.42
CA LYS A 7 -18.76 -22.23 -1.95
C LYS A 7 -18.57 -22.39 -0.45
N THR A 8 -19.59 -22.10 0.35
CA THR A 8 -19.51 -22.26 1.82
C THR A 8 -19.35 -23.73 2.21
N MET A 9 -20.03 -24.65 1.53
CA MET A 9 -19.79 -26.09 1.70
C MET A 9 -18.37 -26.48 1.31
N ALA A 10 -17.82 -25.93 0.23
CA ALA A 10 -16.45 -26.20 -0.21
C ALA A 10 -15.41 -25.73 0.83
N GLU A 11 -15.62 -24.58 1.49
CA GLU A 11 -14.78 -24.10 2.59
C GLU A 11 -14.81 -25.02 3.82
N MET A 12 -16.00 -25.49 4.20
CA MET A 12 -16.14 -26.48 5.29
C MET A 12 -15.42 -27.79 4.96
N VAL A 13 -15.55 -28.27 3.71
CA VAL A 13 -14.90 -29.50 3.24
C VAL A 13 -13.37 -29.33 3.14
N ASN A 14 -12.88 -28.14 2.79
CA ASN A 14 -11.45 -27.82 2.81
C ASN A 14 -10.86 -27.98 4.22
N THR A 15 -11.60 -27.54 5.23
CA THR A 15 -11.22 -27.68 6.64
C THR A 15 -11.16 -29.16 7.06
N ALA A 16 -12.02 -30.00 6.49
CA ALA A 16 -12.00 -31.46 6.67
C ALA A 16 -10.92 -32.20 5.85
N LYS A 17 -10.10 -31.48 5.06
CA LYS A 17 -9.01 -32.00 4.20
C LYS A 17 -9.45 -32.90 3.03
N ASP A 18 -10.73 -32.89 2.67
CA ASP A 18 -11.25 -33.66 1.53
C ASP A 18 -11.12 -32.89 0.20
N LEU A 19 -9.91 -32.91 -0.38
CA LEU A 19 -9.58 -32.12 -1.57
C LEU A 19 -10.44 -32.46 -2.81
N LYS A 20 -10.84 -33.72 -2.97
CA LYS A 20 -11.62 -34.17 -4.13
C LYS A 20 -13.04 -33.60 -4.10
N LEU A 21 -13.71 -33.72 -2.96
CA LEU A 21 -15.07 -33.20 -2.77
C LEU A 21 -15.08 -31.67 -2.85
N ASN A 22 -14.07 -31.00 -2.27
CA ASN A 22 -13.92 -29.54 -2.38
C ASN A 22 -13.86 -29.10 -3.86
N LYS A 23 -12.99 -29.73 -4.68
CA LYS A 23 -12.89 -29.42 -6.11
C LYS A 23 -14.19 -29.65 -6.86
N ASP A 24 -14.91 -30.73 -6.56
CA ASP A 24 -16.19 -31.03 -7.19
C ASP A 24 -17.26 -29.99 -6.82
N LEU A 25 -17.35 -29.58 -5.56
CA LEU A 25 -18.28 -28.54 -5.10
C LEU A 25 -18.00 -27.19 -5.77
N LEU A 26 -16.74 -26.78 -5.84
CA LEU A 26 -16.34 -25.54 -6.54
C LEU A 26 -16.68 -25.61 -8.04
N ARG A 27 -16.52 -26.77 -8.67
CA ARG A 27 -16.92 -26.97 -10.07
C ARG A 27 -18.42 -26.78 -10.27
N HIS A 28 -19.24 -27.31 -9.37
CA HIS A 28 -20.70 -27.15 -9.43
C HIS A 28 -21.11 -25.70 -9.13
N SER A 29 -20.45 -25.04 -8.18
CA SER A 29 -20.64 -23.60 -7.91
C SER A 29 -20.45 -22.77 -9.18
N ARG A 30 -19.32 -22.94 -9.88
CA ARG A 30 -19.04 -22.24 -11.16
C ARG A 30 -20.07 -22.56 -12.24
N LEU A 31 -20.57 -23.80 -12.30
CA LEU A 31 -21.62 -24.16 -13.26
C LEU A 31 -22.91 -23.36 -13.02
N PHE A 32 -23.29 -23.14 -11.76
CA PHE A 32 -24.46 -22.32 -11.43
C PHE A 32 -24.23 -20.84 -11.72
N GLU A 33 -23.02 -20.33 -11.48
CA GLU A 33 -22.65 -18.95 -11.86
C GLU A 33 -22.75 -18.74 -13.37
N ASN A 34 -22.17 -19.63 -14.16
CA ASN A 34 -22.22 -19.55 -15.63
C ASN A 34 -23.65 -19.61 -16.17
N ARG A 35 -24.52 -20.40 -15.54
CA ARG A 35 -25.95 -20.45 -15.89
C ARG A 35 -26.66 -19.15 -15.53
N ALA A 36 -26.36 -18.57 -14.37
CA ALA A 36 -26.92 -17.27 -13.97
C ALA A 36 -26.47 -16.16 -14.94
N LEU A 37 -25.19 -16.13 -15.31
CA LEU A 37 -24.66 -15.21 -16.31
C LEU A 37 -25.35 -15.35 -17.66
N PHE A 38 -25.55 -16.59 -18.12
CA PHE A 38 -26.26 -16.83 -19.38
C PHE A 38 -27.70 -16.31 -19.32
N LEU A 39 -28.42 -16.58 -18.23
CA LEU A 39 -29.77 -16.04 -18.03
C LEU A 39 -29.78 -14.51 -17.99
N MET A 40 -28.81 -13.89 -17.31
CA MET A 40 -28.67 -12.44 -17.26
C MET A 40 -28.38 -11.83 -18.64
N ASN A 41 -27.55 -12.46 -19.46
CA ASN A 41 -27.31 -12.02 -20.84
C ASN A 41 -28.62 -12.04 -21.65
N SER A 42 -29.37 -13.14 -21.58
CA SER A 42 -30.65 -13.25 -22.30
C SER A 42 -31.68 -12.22 -21.82
N LEU A 43 -31.78 -12.01 -20.51
CA LEU A 43 -32.69 -11.00 -19.94
C LEU A 43 -32.28 -9.58 -20.33
N TYR A 44 -30.97 -9.31 -20.37
CA TYR A 44 -30.45 -8.01 -20.76
C TYR A 44 -30.65 -7.71 -22.25
N GLU A 45 -30.56 -8.71 -23.11
CA GLU A 45 -30.86 -8.58 -24.54
C GLU A 45 -32.35 -8.30 -24.81
N GLU A 46 -33.25 -8.87 -24.00
CA GLU A 46 -34.70 -8.66 -24.13
C GLU A 46 -35.15 -7.31 -23.53
N ASN A 47 -34.73 -7.00 -22.31
CA ASN A 47 -35.14 -5.80 -21.58
C ASN A 47 -34.11 -5.38 -20.53
N ASP A 48 -33.43 -4.26 -20.78
CA ASP A 48 -32.41 -3.70 -19.90
C ASP A 48 -32.98 -3.19 -18.57
N GLU A 49 -34.07 -2.43 -18.59
CA GLU A 49 -34.73 -1.91 -17.38
C GLU A 49 -35.37 -3.03 -16.53
N GLY A 50 -35.93 -4.04 -17.21
CA GLY A 50 -36.44 -5.24 -16.56
C GLY A 50 -35.33 -6.01 -15.84
N CYS A 51 -34.17 -6.17 -16.48
CA CYS A 51 -33.01 -6.80 -15.86
C CYS A 51 -32.52 -5.99 -14.63
N MET A 52 -32.40 -4.68 -14.75
CA MET A 52 -31.94 -3.83 -13.64
C MET A 52 -32.89 -3.88 -12.44
N SER A 53 -34.20 -3.82 -12.68
CA SER A 53 -35.19 -3.91 -11.60
C SER A 53 -35.12 -5.28 -10.91
N LEU A 54 -35.08 -6.38 -11.68
CA LEU A 54 -34.98 -7.74 -11.13
C LEU A 54 -33.72 -7.94 -10.27
N MET A 55 -32.60 -7.35 -10.67
CA MET A 55 -31.34 -7.46 -9.93
C MET A 55 -31.37 -6.69 -8.60
N ASN A 56 -32.19 -5.64 -8.49
CA ASN A 56 -32.34 -4.83 -7.27
C ASN A 56 -33.54 -5.22 -6.40
N THR A 57 -34.50 -5.98 -6.93
CA THR A 57 -35.66 -6.43 -6.13
C THR A 57 -35.22 -7.42 -5.05
N GLU A 58 -35.59 -7.12 -3.81
CA GLU A 58 -35.49 -8.08 -2.72
C GLU A 58 -36.50 -9.22 -2.93
N ASP A 59 -36.00 -10.45 -3.02
CA ASP A 59 -36.84 -11.64 -3.07
C ASP A 59 -36.55 -12.55 -1.88
N LYS A 60 -37.56 -13.30 -1.44
CA LYS A 60 -37.44 -14.24 -0.33
C LYS A 60 -37.16 -15.63 -0.88
N VAL A 61 -35.90 -16.01 -0.88
CA VAL A 61 -35.49 -17.35 -1.27
C VAL A 61 -34.87 -18.05 -0.05
N TRP A 62 -35.40 -19.24 0.27
CA TRP A 62 -34.97 -20.04 1.42
C TRP A 62 -35.05 -19.32 2.78
N GLY A 63 -35.98 -18.36 2.91
CA GLY A 63 -36.19 -17.62 4.16
C GLY A 63 -35.30 -16.38 4.32
N ILE A 64 -34.38 -16.16 3.39
CA ILE A 64 -33.45 -15.03 3.37
C ILE A 64 -34.01 -13.97 2.41
N HIS A 65 -34.08 -12.72 2.88
CA HIS A 65 -34.46 -11.55 2.07
C HIS A 65 -33.19 -10.87 1.59
N VAL A 66 -32.80 -11.08 0.33
CA VAL A 66 -31.58 -10.50 -0.22
C VAL A 66 -31.81 -10.17 -1.70
N ALA A 67 -31.32 -9.00 -2.13
CA ALA A 67 -31.30 -8.64 -3.55
C ALA A 67 -30.26 -9.49 -4.31
N PRO A 68 -30.53 -9.95 -5.54
CA PRO A 68 -29.58 -10.76 -6.31
C PRO A 68 -28.17 -10.16 -6.42
N VAL A 69 -28.05 -8.83 -6.54
CA VAL A 69 -26.75 -8.12 -6.59
C VAL A 69 -25.98 -8.23 -5.27
N GLU A 70 -26.65 -8.00 -4.15
CA GLU A 70 -26.05 -8.09 -2.81
C GLU A 70 -25.57 -9.52 -2.53
N CYS A 71 -26.40 -10.52 -2.87
CA CYS A 71 -25.99 -11.93 -2.79
C CYS A 71 -24.75 -12.23 -3.66
N ALA A 72 -24.63 -11.60 -4.82
CA ALA A 72 -23.49 -11.78 -5.71
C ALA A 72 -22.21 -11.14 -5.15
N PHE A 73 -22.34 -9.96 -4.57
CA PHE A 73 -21.23 -9.26 -3.94
C PHE A 73 -20.70 -10.01 -2.72
N ASP A 74 -21.58 -10.39 -1.78
CA ASP A 74 -21.20 -11.05 -0.52
C ASP A 74 -20.47 -12.39 -0.73
N ASN A 75 -20.74 -13.05 -1.85
CA ASN A 75 -20.18 -14.37 -2.17
C ASN A 75 -19.07 -14.33 -3.24
N GLY A 76 -18.52 -13.14 -3.50
CA GLY A 76 -17.41 -12.95 -4.43
C GLY A 76 -17.71 -13.46 -5.84
N MET A 77 -18.94 -13.30 -6.33
CA MET A 77 -19.34 -13.67 -7.70
C MET A 77 -19.00 -12.53 -8.66
N ILE A 78 -17.70 -12.28 -8.86
CA ILE A 78 -17.17 -11.10 -9.58
C ILE A 78 -17.70 -11.04 -11.02
N ASP A 79 -17.76 -12.17 -11.72
CA ASP A 79 -18.26 -12.21 -13.11
C ASP A 79 -19.71 -11.75 -13.22
N VAL A 80 -20.54 -12.09 -12.22
CA VAL A 80 -21.96 -11.68 -12.14
C VAL A 80 -22.08 -10.20 -11.83
N VAL A 81 -21.26 -9.68 -10.91
CA VAL A 81 -21.23 -8.26 -10.55
C VAL A 81 -20.65 -7.39 -11.69
N GLY A 82 -19.71 -7.93 -12.45
CA GLY A 82 -19.10 -7.30 -13.63
C GLY A 82 -20.01 -7.24 -14.86
N HIS A 83 -21.15 -7.93 -14.82
CA HIS A 83 -22.09 -7.98 -15.95
C HIS A 83 -22.65 -6.57 -16.30
N PRO A 84 -22.82 -6.21 -17.59
CA PRO A 84 -23.28 -4.87 -18.01
C PRO A 84 -24.57 -4.39 -17.33
N CYS A 85 -25.53 -5.29 -17.11
CA CYS A 85 -26.78 -4.98 -16.38
C CYS A 85 -26.52 -4.46 -14.95
N VAL A 86 -25.61 -5.10 -14.20
CA VAL A 86 -25.27 -4.69 -12.83
C VAL A 86 -24.43 -3.40 -12.84
N GLN A 87 -23.51 -3.27 -13.80
CA GLN A 87 -22.72 -2.03 -13.97
C GLN A 87 -23.60 -0.82 -14.27
N ARG A 88 -24.65 -1.00 -15.09
CA ARG A 88 -25.62 0.06 -15.38
C ARG A 88 -26.46 0.44 -14.15
N LEU A 89 -26.89 -0.55 -13.37
CA LEU A 89 -27.56 -0.33 -12.08
C LEU A 89 -26.65 0.44 -11.09
N LEU A 90 -25.40 0.00 -10.92
CA LEU A 90 -24.42 0.67 -10.07
C LEU A 90 -24.19 2.12 -10.50
N ASN A 91 -24.15 2.37 -11.82
CA ASN A 91 -24.01 3.70 -12.37
C ASN A 91 -25.25 4.58 -12.12
N SER A 92 -26.46 4.00 -12.16
CA SER A 92 -27.69 4.73 -11.82
C SER A 92 -27.72 5.09 -10.33
N VAL A 93 -27.28 4.18 -9.45
CA VAL A 93 -27.11 4.45 -8.02
C VAL A 93 -26.05 5.54 -7.79
N TRP A 94 -24.92 5.47 -8.49
CA TRP A 94 -23.81 6.42 -8.38
C TRP A 94 -24.21 7.86 -8.72
N TYR A 95 -25.07 8.03 -9.73
CA TYR A 95 -25.60 9.33 -10.16
C TYR A 95 -27.02 9.62 -9.64
N LYS A 96 -27.56 8.81 -8.73
CA LYS A 96 -28.91 8.97 -8.15
C LYS A 96 -29.99 9.18 -9.23
N ASP A 97 -29.96 8.34 -10.26
CA ASP A 97 -30.86 8.35 -11.43
C ASP A 97 -30.92 9.70 -12.18
N THR A 98 -29.96 10.59 -11.94
CA THR A 98 -29.95 11.93 -12.54
C THR A 98 -29.42 11.90 -13.98
N ALA A 99 -28.47 11.01 -14.27
CA ALA A 99 -27.94 10.81 -15.62
C ALA A 99 -27.37 9.40 -15.79
N ALA A 100 -27.44 8.87 -17.01
CA ALA A 100 -26.79 7.62 -17.38
C ALA A 100 -25.29 7.78 -17.65
N ILE A 101 -24.80 9.01 -17.82
CA ILE A 101 -23.41 9.31 -18.21
C ILE A 101 -22.91 10.52 -17.40
N TRP A 102 -21.62 10.51 -17.05
CA TRP A 102 -20.93 11.59 -16.32
C TRP A 102 -21.17 13.00 -16.90
N ARG A 103 -21.30 13.14 -18.23
CA ARG A 103 -21.56 14.44 -18.88
C ARG A 103 -22.90 15.03 -18.46
N GLY A 104 -23.96 14.22 -18.52
CA GLY A 104 -25.30 14.66 -18.11
C GLY A 104 -25.35 14.95 -16.61
N TRP A 105 -24.61 14.18 -15.82
CA TRP A 105 -24.48 14.47 -14.39
C TRP A 105 -23.74 15.80 -14.15
N LEU A 106 -22.66 16.12 -14.86
CA LEU A 106 -22.00 17.43 -14.72
C LEU A 106 -22.91 18.60 -15.09
N GLU A 107 -23.69 18.47 -16.17
CA GLU A 107 -24.69 19.49 -16.54
C GLU A 107 -25.71 19.70 -15.41
N SER A 108 -26.12 18.61 -14.74
CA SER A 108 -27.02 18.67 -13.58
C SER A 108 -26.36 19.28 -12.33
N VAL A 109 -25.06 19.06 -12.10
CA VAL A 109 -24.30 19.65 -10.99
C VAL A 109 -24.13 21.16 -11.15
N PHE A 110 -23.85 21.62 -12.37
CA PHE A 110 -23.73 23.05 -12.68
C PHE A 110 -25.09 23.74 -12.91
N CYS A 111 -26.20 23.03 -12.68
CA CYS A 111 -27.57 23.46 -12.96
C CYS A 111 -27.75 24.05 -14.39
N ILE A 112 -27.04 23.54 -15.40
CA ILE A 112 -27.13 24.05 -16.78
C ILE A 112 -28.41 23.49 -17.43
N GLY A 113 -29.46 24.31 -17.52
CA GLY A 113 -30.69 23.94 -18.23
C GLY A 113 -31.56 22.89 -17.53
N VAL A 114 -31.37 22.67 -16.22
CA VAL A 114 -32.03 21.62 -15.43
C VAL A 114 -32.82 22.23 -14.25
N SER A 115 -33.92 21.58 -13.84
CA SER A 115 -34.75 22.00 -12.69
C SER A 115 -33.94 22.02 -11.38
N GLY A 116 -34.25 22.97 -10.49
CA GLY A 116 -33.55 23.13 -9.20
C GLY A 116 -33.61 21.89 -8.29
N THR A 117 -34.66 21.07 -8.40
CA THR A 117 -34.78 19.81 -7.63
C THR A 117 -33.76 18.76 -8.06
N VAL A 118 -33.51 18.64 -9.37
CA VAL A 118 -32.55 17.70 -9.94
C VAL A 118 -31.12 18.16 -9.65
N CYS A 119 -30.88 19.47 -9.63
CA CYS A 119 -29.57 20.01 -9.23
C CYS A 119 -29.22 19.68 -7.78
N PHE A 120 -30.19 19.78 -6.86
CA PHE A 120 -29.99 19.36 -5.46
C PHE A 120 -29.77 17.84 -5.31
N GLN A 121 -30.49 17.04 -6.11
CA GLN A 121 -30.28 15.58 -6.13
C GLN A 121 -28.88 15.21 -6.64
N ALA A 122 -28.38 15.91 -7.67
CA ALA A 122 -27.02 15.75 -8.16
C ALA A 122 -25.98 16.08 -7.08
N TRP A 123 -26.22 17.10 -6.26
CA TRP A 123 -25.29 17.49 -5.19
C TRP A 123 -25.20 16.45 -4.05
N ILE A 124 -26.28 15.71 -3.79
CA ILE A 124 -26.33 14.63 -2.79
C ILE A 124 -25.90 13.27 -3.40
N SER A 125 -25.55 13.23 -4.69
CA SER A 125 -25.12 11.97 -5.31
C SER A 125 -23.85 11.41 -4.64
N PRO A 126 -23.71 10.07 -4.55
CA PRO A 126 -22.47 9.42 -4.10
C PRO A 126 -21.22 9.93 -4.85
N ALA A 127 -21.37 10.23 -6.14
CA ALA A 127 -20.33 10.84 -6.96
C ALA A 127 -19.82 12.19 -6.41
N MET A 128 -20.73 13.10 -6.06
CA MET A 128 -20.35 14.39 -5.48
C MET A 128 -19.74 14.21 -4.10
N MET A 129 -20.29 13.31 -3.29
CA MET A 129 -19.73 12.99 -1.98
C MET A 129 -18.27 12.52 -2.13
N PHE A 130 -17.99 11.58 -3.04
CA PHE A 130 -16.65 11.10 -3.33
C PHE A 130 -15.70 12.24 -3.77
N LEU A 131 -16.13 13.10 -4.69
CA LEU A 131 -15.33 14.25 -5.12
C LEU A 131 -15.04 15.23 -3.99
N ILE A 132 -16.02 15.49 -3.11
CA ILE A 132 -15.83 16.36 -1.94
C ILE A 132 -14.79 15.77 -1.01
N HIS A 133 -14.82 14.45 -0.73
CA HIS A 133 -13.79 13.80 0.08
C HIS A 133 -12.40 13.96 -0.54
N TYR A 134 -12.27 13.77 -1.86
CA TYR A 134 -10.99 13.96 -2.55
C TYR A 134 -10.51 15.42 -2.53
N LEU A 135 -11.40 16.39 -2.67
CA LEU A 135 -11.07 17.81 -2.56
C LEU A 135 -10.64 18.20 -1.14
N ILE A 136 -11.27 17.63 -0.11
CA ILE A 136 -10.86 17.81 1.29
C ILE A 136 -9.45 17.23 1.48
N MET A 137 -9.19 16.01 0.99
CA MET A 137 -7.87 15.38 1.04
C MET A 137 -6.80 16.25 0.36
N LEU A 138 -7.09 16.78 -0.85
CA LEU A 138 -6.18 17.67 -1.56
C LEU A 138 -5.92 18.97 -0.77
N GLY A 139 -6.96 19.57 -0.19
CA GLY A 139 -6.83 20.76 0.65
C GLY A 139 -5.96 20.49 1.89
N MET A 140 -6.14 19.33 2.52
CA MET A 140 -5.32 18.89 3.65
C MET A 140 -3.87 18.65 3.25
N LEU A 141 -3.60 18.08 2.08
CA LEU A 141 -2.24 17.89 1.57
C LEU A 141 -1.53 19.23 1.35
N VAL A 142 -2.23 20.23 0.81
CA VAL A 142 -1.69 21.59 0.66
C VAL A 142 -1.41 22.22 2.01
N ALA A 143 -2.31 22.07 2.99
CA ALA A 143 -2.10 22.56 4.35
C ALA A 143 -0.90 21.88 5.04
N TYR A 144 -0.74 20.56 4.85
CA TYR A 144 0.39 19.79 5.35
C TYR A 144 1.72 20.24 4.72
N SER A 145 1.75 20.42 3.39
CA SER A 145 2.93 20.95 2.71
C SER A 145 3.27 22.37 3.17
N ALA A 146 2.28 23.24 3.35
CA ALA A 146 2.50 24.59 3.85
C ALA A 146 3.03 24.59 5.29
N PHE A 147 2.53 23.68 6.14
CA PHE A 147 3.04 23.46 7.49
C PHE A 147 4.50 23.03 7.49
N LEU A 148 4.85 21.99 6.72
CA LEU A 148 6.23 21.48 6.62
C LEU A 148 7.23 22.53 6.11
N LEU A 149 6.80 23.40 5.20
CA LEU A 149 7.64 24.45 4.62
C LEU A 149 7.69 25.72 5.47
N SER A 150 6.80 25.86 6.46
CA SER A 150 6.84 26.97 7.40
C SER A 150 7.89 26.70 8.48
N ASN A 151 8.56 27.75 8.98
CA ASN A 151 9.55 27.62 10.05
C ASN A 151 8.86 27.14 11.35
N ALA A 152 8.93 25.83 11.60
CA ALA A 152 8.50 25.23 12.87
C ALA A 152 9.33 25.84 14.01
N LYS A 153 8.70 26.67 14.84
CA LYS A 153 9.33 27.21 16.05
C LYS A 153 9.48 26.06 17.04
N GLY A 154 10.65 25.95 17.69
CA GLY A 154 10.89 24.95 18.72
C GLY A 154 9.82 25.06 19.82
N ILE A 155 9.03 24.00 19.98
CA ILE A 155 7.93 23.93 20.94
C ILE A 155 8.52 23.85 22.35
N SER A 156 8.50 24.93 23.11
CA SER A 156 8.86 24.90 24.55
C SER A 156 7.64 24.71 25.46
N THR A 157 6.42 24.94 24.97
CA THR A 157 5.19 24.90 25.77
C THR A 157 3.99 24.40 24.95
N PHE A 158 3.16 23.50 25.50
CA PHE A 158 1.92 22.99 24.89
C PHE A 158 0.87 24.07 24.53
N SER A 159 1.04 25.30 25.01
CA SER A 159 0.12 26.43 24.78
C SER A 159 0.31 27.14 23.43
N ASP A 160 1.40 26.86 22.71
CA ASP A 160 1.72 27.51 21.42
C ASP A 160 1.29 26.67 20.20
N ILE A 161 0.71 25.49 20.43
CA ILE A 161 0.27 24.58 19.36
C ILE A 161 -0.96 25.17 18.68
N GLY A 162 -0.82 25.51 17.40
CA GLY A 162 -1.91 26.02 16.59
C GLY A 162 -3.03 24.99 16.42
N VAL A 163 -4.28 25.45 16.35
CA VAL A 163 -5.44 24.57 16.06
C VAL A 163 -5.25 23.79 14.76
N TYR A 164 -4.52 24.37 13.80
CA TYR A 164 -4.15 23.73 12.54
C TYR A 164 -3.13 22.60 12.71
N GLU A 165 -2.17 22.72 13.63
CA GLU A 165 -1.16 21.68 13.90
C GLU A 165 -1.81 20.46 14.54
N LEU A 166 -2.72 20.67 15.50
CA LEU A 166 -3.48 19.58 16.14
C LEU A 166 -4.37 18.84 15.13
N LEU A 167 -5.02 19.56 14.22
CA LEU A 167 -5.86 18.98 13.17
C LEU A 167 -5.06 18.08 12.23
N VAL A 168 -3.87 18.54 11.83
CA VAL A 168 -2.94 17.76 11.00
C VAL A 168 -2.47 16.50 11.72
N TYR A 169 -2.10 16.60 13.01
CA TYR A 169 -1.67 15.41 13.77
C TYR A 169 -2.80 14.40 13.96
N LEU A 170 -4.01 14.85 14.28
CA LEU A 170 -5.16 13.97 14.42
C LEU A 170 -5.49 13.27 13.10
N TRP A 171 -5.42 14.00 11.99
CA TRP A 171 -5.64 13.46 10.66
C TRP A 171 -4.58 12.42 10.27
N PHE A 172 -3.31 12.72 10.48
CA PHE A 172 -2.21 11.80 10.21
C PHE A 172 -2.33 10.48 10.99
N ILE A 173 -2.79 10.55 12.24
CA ILE A 173 -3.07 9.35 13.05
C ILE A 173 -4.25 8.56 12.48
N ALA A 174 -5.31 9.24 12.01
CA ALA A 174 -6.46 8.59 11.38
C ALA A 174 -6.05 7.86 10.09
N ASP A 175 -5.25 8.50 9.23
CA ASP A 175 -4.71 7.92 7.99
C ASP A 175 -3.83 6.69 8.29
N ILE A 176 -2.90 6.79 9.24
CA ILE A 176 -2.05 5.65 9.65
C ILE A 176 -2.88 4.47 10.17
N ALA A 177 -3.95 4.75 10.93
CA ALA A 177 -4.81 3.70 11.49
C ALA A 177 -5.55 2.92 10.38
N GLU A 178 -5.90 3.57 9.28
CA GLU A 178 -6.52 2.94 8.11
C GLU A 178 -5.52 2.08 7.32
N GLU A 179 -4.25 2.51 7.26
CA GLU A 179 -3.23 1.89 6.40
C GLU A 179 -2.48 0.69 7.02
N ILE A 180 -2.73 0.35 8.29
CA ILE A 180 -2.14 -0.84 8.99
C ILE A 180 -2.56 -2.20 8.39
N VAL A 181 -3.32 -2.20 7.28
CA VAL A 181 -3.81 -3.39 6.58
C VAL A 181 -2.74 -4.07 5.69
N LEU A 182 -1.58 -3.45 5.42
CA LEU A 182 -0.49 -4.04 4.61
C LEU A 182 0.39 -5.08 5.35
N LYS A 183 -0.23 -5.95 6.16
CA LYS A 183 0.47 -6.95 7.00
C LYS A 183 1.34 -7.92 6.21
N GLU A 184 0.94 -8.24 4.98
CA GLU A 184 1.67 -9.21 4.15
C GLU A 184 2.99 -8.64 3.60
N LEU A 185 3.02 -7.35 3.28
CA LEU A 185 4.24 -6.65 2.83
C LEU A 185 5.25 -6.50 3.99
N LEU A 186 4.75 -6.39 5.23
CA LEU A 186 5.58 -6.21 6.43
C LEU A 186 6.41 -7.46 6.78
N GLN A 187 5.83 -8.66 6.64
CA GLN A 187 6.56 -9.91 6.88
C GLN A 187 7.75 -10.07 5.92
N PHE A 188 7.59 -9.63 4.66
CA PHE A 188 8.65 -9.68 3.67
C PHE A 188 9.73 -8.61 3.94
N SER A 189 9.32 -7.38 4.25
CA SER A 189 10.23 -6.27 4.59
C SER A 189 11.24 -6.65 5.69
N TRP A 190 10.81 -7.47 6.66
CA TRP A 190 11.68 -7.99 7.71
C TRP A 190 12.83 -8.86 7.19
N ILE A 191 12.60 -9.69 6.16
CA ILE A 191 13.65 -10.55 5.58
C ILE A 191 14.70 -9.70 4.86
N LEU A 192 14.24 -8.70 4.10
CA LEU A 192 15.13 -7.73 3.44
C LEU A 192 15.98 -6.98 4.48
N PHE A 193 15.37 -6.54 5.57
CA PHE A 193 16.06 -5.85 6.66
C PHE A 193 17.20 -6.70 7.26
N VAL A 194 16.97 -7.99 7.53
CA VAL A 194 18.00 -8.91 8.05
C VAL A 194 19.14 -9.07 7.05
N PHE A 195 18.83 -9.17 5.76
CA PHE A 195 19.84 -9.32 4.71
C PHE A 195 20.73 -8.07 4.56
N ILE A 196 20.12 -6.88 4.61
CA ILE A 196 20.84 -5.59 4.60
C ILE A 196 21.76 -5.48 5.82
N MET A 197 21.26 -5.80 7.02
CA MET A 197 22.05 -5.79 8.26
C MET A 197 23.27 -6.71 8.17
N CYS A 198 23.11 -7.92 7.61
CA CYS A 198 24.20 -8.87 7.47
C CYS A 198 25.34 -8.33 6.59
N ALA A 199 25.00 -7.81 5.40
CA ALA A 199 25.97 -7.20 4.49
C ALA A 199 26.63 -5.95 5.10
N GLY A 200 25.84 -5.09 5.76
CA GLY A 200 26.34 -3.89 6.42
C GLY A 200 27.37 -4.18 7.51
N VAL A 201 27.10 -5.16 8.38
CA VAL A 201 28.04 -5.58 9.42
C VAL A 201 29.32 -6.14 8.81
N LEU A 202 29.23 -6.95 7.75
CA LEU A 202 30.41 -7.50 7.06
C LEU A 202 31.29 -6.41 6.45
N TYR A 203 30.70 -5.39 5.83
CA TYR A 203 31.47 -4.24 5.32
C TYR A 203 32.14 -3.49 6.45
N HIS A 204 31.40 -3.15 7.51
CA HIS A 204 31.96 -2.39 8.63
C HIS A 204 33.08 -3.14 9.36
N SER A 205 32.93 -4.45 9.58
CA SER A 205 33.94 -5.28 10.24
C SER A 205 35.26 -5.34 9.46
N ASN A 206 35.20 -5.34 8.13
CA ASN A 206 36.40 -5.42 7.29
C ASN A 206 37.04 -4.05 7.02
N MET A 207 36.23 -2.98 6.89
CA MET A 207 36.73 -1.62 6.63
C MET A 207 37.38 -0.97 7.85
N TYR A 208 36.84 -1.24 9.05
CA TYR A 208 37.25 -0.59 10.30
C TYR A 208 37.59 -1.65 11.36
N PRO A 209 38.69 -2.42 11.20
CA PRO A 209 39.03 -3.49 12.13
C PRO A 209 39.42 -2.94 13.50
N ASN A 210 38.97 -3.52 14.61
CA ASN A 210 39.18 -3.01 15.98
C ASN A 210 38.46 -1.70 16.34
N HIS A 211 37.50 -1.24 15.53
CA HIS A 211 36.63 -0.12 15.90
C HIS A 211 35.52 -0.60 16.85
N ARG A 212 35.54 -0.18 18.13
CA ARG A 212 34.65 -0.73 19.17
C ARG A 212 33.33 0.02 19.35
N ASP A 213 33.22 1.22 18.78
CA ASP A 213 32.09 2.11 19.04
C ASP A 213 31.04 2.04 17.93
N MET A 214 30.12 1.08 18.03
CA MET A 214 28.92 1.02 17.18
C MET A 214 27.85 2.04 17.58
N TRP A 215 27.77 2.34 18.88
CA TRP A 215 26.74 3.18 19.48
C TRP A 215 27.36 4.06 20.57
N PRO A 216 28.17 5.07 20.18
CA PRO A 216 28.85 5.91 21.16
C PRO A 216 27.80 6.66 21.98
N ASN A 217 27.66 6.26 23.25
CA ASN A 217 26.71 6.77 24.25
C ASN A 217 25.21 6.65 23.87
N LEU A 218 24.47 5.86 24.66
CA LEU A 218 23.02 5.66 24.54
C LEU A 218 22.16 6.93 24.84
N GLY A 219 22.77 8.13 24.87
CA GLY A 219 22.12 9.37 25.31
C GLY A 219 22.72 10.69 24.78
N ALA A 220 23.61 10.68 23.79
CA ALA A 220 24.10 11.89 23.12
C ALA A 220 23.84 11.79 21.60
N ASP A 221 23.52 12.93 20.98
CA ASP A 221 23.25 13.18 19.55
C ASP A 221 23.13 11.93 18.65
N THR A 222 21.90 11.43 18.51
CA THR A 222 21.47 10.34 17.60
C THR A 222 21.87 10.54 16.14
N ALA A 223 22.22 11.78 15.76
CA ALA A 223 22.67 12.17 14.43
C ALA A 223 23.98 11.49 13.99
N HIS A 224 24.82 11.02 14.92
CA HIS A 224 26.15 10.47 14.60
C HIS A 224 26.29 8.97 14.90
N TRP A 225 25.18 8.24 15.09
CA TRP A 225 25.26 6.80 15.29
C TRP A 225 25.78 6.10 14.03
N ARG A 226 26.86 5.34 14.19
CA ARG A 226 27.52 4.64 13.08
C ARG A 226 26.66 3.54 12.47
N ILE A 227 25.67 3.01 13.21
CA ILE A 227 24.70 2.04 12.68
C ILE A 227 23.95 2.55 11.44
N TRP A 228 23.72 3.88 11.33
CA TRP A 228 23.11 4.47 10.14
C TRP A 228 24.00 4.34 8.92
N LYS A 229 25.31 4.55 9.06
CA LYS A 229 26.28 4.34 7.97
C LYS A 229 26.36 2.85 7.58
N ILE A 230 26.35 1.96 8.57
CA ILE A 230 26.36 0.50 8.38
C ILE A 230 25.15 0.02 7.55
N MET A 231 23.98 0.60 7.81
CA MET A 231 22.72 0.24 7.13
C MET A 231 22.51 0.95 5.80
N ALA A 232 22.87 2.23 5.72
CA ALA A 232 22.65 3.04 4.54
C ALA A 232 23.45 2.53 3.34
N LEU A 233 24.71 2.13 3.55
CA LEU A 233 25.61 1.69 2.47
C LEU A 233 25.04 0.48 1.67
N PRO A 234 24.72 -0.68 2.28
CA PRO A 234 24.12 -1.80 1.57
C PRO A 234 22.68 -1.51 1.08
N TYR A 235 21.94 -0.63 1.76
CA TYR A 235 20.60 -0.20 1.33
C TYR A 235 20.65 0.53 -0.01
N TRP A 236 21.47 1.59 -0.12
CA TRP A 236 21.63 2.35 -1.37
C TRP A 236 22.24 1.51 -2.49
N GLN A 237 23.10 0.55 -2.13
CA GLN A 237 23.66 -0.41 -3.07
C GLN A 237 22.58 -1.27 -3.75
N MET A 238 21.51 -1.66 -3.04
CA MET A 238 20.35 -2.33 -3.65
C MET A 238 19.65 -1.46 -4.71
N TYR A 239 19.65 -0.14 -4.54
CA TYR A 239 19.09 0.81 -5.52
C TYR A 239 20.05 1.14 -6.68
N GLY A 240 21.27 0.60 -6.67
CA GLY A 240 22.25 0.73 -7.76
C GLY A 240 23.42 1.66 -7.48
N GLU A 241 23.49 2.31 -6.32
CA GLU A 241 24.63 3.15 -5.92
C GLU A 241 25.75 2.31 -5.30
N LEU A 242 26.83 2.05 -6.04
CA LEU A 242 27.83 1.04 -5.66
C LEU A 242 28.92 1.54 -4.68
N PHE A 243 29.05 2.86 -4.48
CA PHE A 243 30.05 3.52 -3.61
C PHE A 243 31.47 2.88 -3.64
N ILE A 244 31.95 2.47 -4.82
CA ILE A 244 33.21 1.70 -4.97
C ILE A 244 34.40 2.47 -4.40
N ASP A 245 34.41 3.79 -4.55
CA ASP A 245 35.52 4.64 -4.10
C ASP A 245 35.59 4.73 -2.58
N GLU A 246 34.43 4.70 -1.91
CA GLU A 246 34.34 4.58 -0.45
C GLU A 246 34.73 3.17 0.02
N LEU A 247 34.40 2.13 -0.75
CA LEU A 247 34.78 0.75 -0.46
C LEU A 247 36.28 0.47 -0.66
N LYS A 248 36.94 1.14 -1.61
CA LYS A 248 38.38 0.93 -1.91
C LYS A 248 39.31 1.69 -0.97
N GLY A 249 38.81 2.72 -0.29
CA GLY A 249 39.63 3.61 0.52
C GLY A 249 40.65 4.35 -0.33
N ASP A 250 40.23 5.37 -1.08
CA ASP A 250 41.20 6.26 -1.73
C ASP A 250 41.81 7.21 -0.69
N THR A 251 43.10 7.00 -0.41
CA THR A 251 43.96 7.80 0.47
C THR A 251 44.14 9.26 0.02
N ASN A 252 43.62 9.65 -1.15
CA ASN A 252 43.72 11.00 -1.70
C ASN A 252 42.45 11.87 -1.50
N SER A 253 41.51 11.45 -0.66
CA SER A 253 40.44 12.34 -0.23
C SER A 253 40.97 13.30 0.84
N ASN A 254 40.74 14.60 0.65
CA ASN A 254 41.14 15.75 1.49
C ASN A 254 40.61 15.70 2.96
N GLY A 255 40.26 14.54 3.49
CA GLY A 255 39.71 14.34 4.83
C GLY A 255 40.80 14.15 5.89
N THR A 256 40.53 14.64 7.10
CA THR A 256 41.32 14.38 8.31
C THR A 256 41.06 12.97 8.81
N CYS A 257 41.47 11.93 8.06
CA CYS A 257 41.43 10.56 8.56
C CYS A 257 42.79 10.13 9.09
N THR A 258 42.81 9.33 10.16
CA THR A 258 44.05 8.83 10.78
C THR A 258 44.00 7.32 10.97
N PHE A 259 45.15 6.67 10.88
CA PHE A 259 45.30 5.25 11.23
C PHE A 259 45.65 5.07 12.72
N VAL A 260 45.95 6.14 13.44
CA VAL A 260 46.41 6.11 14.84
C VAL A 260 45.22 5.98 15.79
N GLU A 261 45.17 4.88 16.54
CA GLU A 261 44.08 4.53 17.49
C GLU A 261 43.75 5.66 18.47
N SER A 262 44.78 6.26 19.10
CA SER A 262 44.58 7.31 20.09
C SER A 262 43.99 8.62 19.53
N GLU A 263 44.11 8.88 18.23
CA GLU A 263 43.66 10.13 17.62
C GLU A 263 42.18 10.12 17.25
N TRP A 264 41.67 8.98 16.75
CA TRP A 264 40.24 8.82 16.43
C TRP A 264 39.40 8.40 17.65
N GLU A 265 39.99 7.79 18.68
CA GLU A 265 39.28 7.54 19.95
C GLU A 265 39.10 8.82 20.78
N SER A 266 40.09 9.74 20.73
CA SER A 266 40.06 10.97 21.51
C SER A 266 39.21 12.09 20.88
N ASN A 267 39.04 12.09 19.56
CA ASN A 267 38.31 13.14 18.83
C ASN A 267 37.22 12.50 17.95
N PRO A 268 35.92 12.77 18.22
CA PRO A 268 34.82 12.21 17.43
C PRO A 268 34.77 12.73 15.99
N ASP A 269 35.42 13.86 15.70
CA ASP A 269 35.46 14.49 14.37
C ASP A 269 36.53 13.87 13.44
N VAL A 270 37.41 13.03 13.97
CA VAL A 270 38.49 12.38 13.22
C VAL A 270 38.07 10.93 12.95
N GLU A 271 37.75 10.63 11.69
CA GLU A 271 37.39 9.27 11.30
C GLU A 271 38.64 8.42 11.01
N ARG A 272 38.53 7.12 11.25
CA ARG A 272 39.58 6.19 10.85
C ARG A 272 39.60 6.02 9.34
N CYS A 273 40.77 5.95 8.72
CA CYS A 273 40.86 5.65 7.29
C CYS A 273 40.46 4.19 6.99
N VAL A 274 39.77 3.98 5.86
CA VAL A 274 39.36 2.65 5.39
C VAL A 274 40.58 1.81 5.05
N GLU A 275 40.60 0.57 5.53
CA GLU A 275 41.61 -0.42 5.17
C GLU A 275 41.16 -1.19 3.92
N TYR A 276 42.02 -1.25 2.89
CA TYR A 276 41.70 -1.98 1.66
C TYR A 276 41.73 -3.49 1.92
N ASP A 277 40.58 -4.14 1.73
CA ASP A 277 40.46 -5.60 1.70
C ASP A 277 39.71 -6.03 0.43
N TRP A 278 40.28 -6.99 -0.32
CA TRP A 278 39.66 -7.57 -1.51
C TRP A 278 38.37 -8.33 -1.17
N ALA A 279 38.24 -8.83 0.06
CA ALA A 279 37.05 -9.56 0.51
C ALA A 279 35.78 -8.70 0.43
N ILE A 280 35.90 -7.39 0.70
CA ILE A 280 34.78 -6.43 0.64
C ILE A 280 34.21 -6.37 -0.78
N MET A 281 35.07 -6.36 -1.81
CA MET A 281 34.66 -6.32 -3.21
C MET A 281 33.91 -7.59 -3.62
N VAL A 282 34.38 -8.75 -3.14
CA VAL A 282 33.73 -10.04 -3.42
C VAL A 282 32.38 -10.13 -2.73
N VAL A 283 32.30 -9.73 -1.45
CA VAL A 283 31.03 -9.66 -0.70
C VAL A 283 30.06 -8.69 -1.37
N ALA A 284 30.54 -7.54 -1.86
CA ALA A 284 29.72 -6.56 -2.57
C ALA A 284 29.16 -7.08 -3.90
N ALA A 285 29.99 -7.77 -4.69
CA ALA A 285 29.54 -8.41 -5.93
C ALA A 285 28.49 -9.50 -5.65
N MET A 286 28.72 -10.33 -4.61
CA MET A 286 27.80 -11.39 -4.21
C MET A 286 26.48 -10.81 -3.68
N TYR A 287 26.54 -9.78 -2.83
CA TYR A 287 25.37 -9.09 -2.29
C TYR A 287 24.52 -8.48 -3.42
N MET A 288 25.14 -7.80 -4.37
CA MET A 288 24.44 -7.24 -5.54
C MET A 288 23.75 -8.31 -6.38
N LEU A 289 24.40 -9.44 -6.60
CA LEU A 289 23.81 -10.56 -7.35
C LEU A 289 22.60 -11.13 -6.61
N ILE A 290 22.74 -11.44 -5.33
CA ILE A 290 21.67 -12.05 -4.53
C ILE A 290 20.49 -11.09 -4.36
N SER A 291 20.75 -9.82 -4.04
CA SER A 291 19.69 -8.83 -3.84
C SER A 291 18.91 -8.58 -5.12
N ASN A 292 19.59 -8.35 -6.25
CA ASN A 292 18.96 -7.96 -7.51
C ASN A 292 18.37 -9.14 -8.30
N LEU A 293 18.95 -10.34 -8.25
CA LEU A 293 18.45 -11.50 -9.00
C LEU A 293 17.54 -12.43 -8.20
N LEU A 294 17.76 -12.56 -6.89
CA LEU A 294 16.99 -13.50 -6.07
C LEU A 294 15.94 -12.76 -5.25
N LEU A 295 16.34 -11.78 -4.45
CA LEU A 295 15.46 -11.21 -3.43
C LEU A 295 14.39 -10.31 -4.05
N PHE A 296 14.76 -9.38 -4.93
CA PHE A 296 13.79 -8.53 -5.65
C PHE A 296 12.85 -9.33 -6.57
N ASN A 297 13.38 -10.33 -7.28
CA ASN A 297 12.56 -11.16 -8.15
C ASN A 297 11.60 -12.07 -7.36
N LEU A 298 11.98 -12.50 -6.16
CA LEU A 298 11.08 -13.24 -5.26
C LEU A 298 9.97 -12.33 -4.71
N ILE A 299 10.25 -11.05 -4.43
CA ILE A 299 9.20 -10.06 -4.08
C ILE A 299 8.16 -9.97 -5.18
N ILE A 300 8.60 -9.77 -6.42
CA ILE A 300 7.70 -9.62 -7.56
C ILE A 300 6.86 -10.90 -7.74
N ALA A 301 7.48 -12.07 -7.58
CA ALA A 301 6.78 -13.36 -7.68
C ALA A 301 5.77 -13.61 -6.55
N LEU A 302 5.89 -12.92 -5.41
CA LEU A 302 4.93 -13.02 -4.30
C LEU A 302 3.73 -12.09 -4.48
N PHE A 303 3.91 -10.96 -5.17
CA PHE A 303 2.83 -10.03 -5.53
C PHE A 303 2.09 -10.40 -6.82
N THR A 304 2.62 -11.34 -7.61
CA THR A 304 2.01 -11.86 -8.85
C THR A 304 1.24 -13.14 -8.57
#